data_AF-A0A451B893-F1
#
_entry.id   AF-A0A451B893-F1
#
_cell.length_a   1.000
_cell.length_b   1.000
_cell.length_c   1.000
_cell.angle_alpha   90.00
_cell.angle_beta   90.00
_cell.angle_gamma   90.00
#
_symmetry.space_group_name_H-M   'P 1'
#
loop_
_entity.id
_entity.type
_entity.pdbx_description
1 polymer ?
#
loop_
_entity_poly.entity_id
_entity_poly.type
_entity_poly.pdbx_seq_one_letter_code
_entity_poly.pdbx_strand_id
1 'polypeptide(L)'
;MKKRLLFHSNIANTRVSGIWVVQSKPAIVVSSAWRMVKFGRIIANNQRNLENRKMADLNKLKADILADGIIDEEEVKTLRDAIYEDGTVDREEIDLLVGLRNEAKETCKAFSELFFTAMREHVLADGAIDEDEVRLLDAAIYADGVVDDDEKQLLRDLKAGAKSTCSAFDALCDKCLV
;
A
#
# COMPACT_ATOMS: atom_id res chain seq x y z
N MET A 1 48.99 -20.30 -23.68
CA MET A 1 49.15 -18.86 -24.00
C MET A 1 47.78 -18.28 -24.32
N LYS A 2 47.32 -17.32 -23.52
CA LYS A 2 45.96 -16.74 -23.57
C LYS A 2 45.84 -15.79 -24.77
N LYS A 3 44.89 -16.04 -25.69
CA LYS A 3 44.46 -15.04 -26.69
C LYS A 3 43.23 -14.32 -26.15
N ARG A 4 43.35 -13.00 -26.12
CA ARG A 4 42.52 -12.03 -25.44
C ARG A 4 41.43 -11.53 -26.40
N LEU A 5 40.24 -11.38 -25.82
CA LEU A 5 39.09 -10.61 -26.28
C LEU A 5 39.45 -9.31 -27.04
N LEU A 6 38.71 -9.07 -28.12
CA LEU A 6 38.45 -7.74 -28.65
C LEU A 6 36.96 -7.66 -28.99
N PHE A 7 36.16 -7.16 -28.06
CA PHE A 7 34.92 -6.47 -28.40
C PHE A 7 35.16 -4.99 -28.14
N HIS A 8 35.18 -4.22 -29.22
CA HIS A 8 35.16 -2.78 -29.17
C HIS A 8 33.77 -2.34 -28.75
N SER A 9 33.67 -1.56 -27.68
CA SER A 9 32.57 -0.64 -27.49
C SER A 9 33.15 0.68 -27.02
N ASN A 10 33.06 1.60 -27.96
CA ASN A 10 33.52 2.96 -27.93
C ASN A 10 32.50 3.76 -27.12
N ILE A 11 32.82 4.14 -25.89
CA ILE A 11 32.11 5.22 -25.19
C ILE A 11 33.18 6.15 -24.65
N ALA A 12 33.54 7.11 -25.48
CA ALA A 12 34.23 8.31 -25.05
C ALA A 12 33.24 9.18 -24.26
N ASN A 13 33.45 9.33 -22.95
CA ASN A 13 33.20 10.60 -22.30
C ASN A 13 34.03 10.69 -21.01
N THR A 14 35.14 11.41 -21.07
CA THR A 14 35.88 11.80 -19.86
C THR A 14 36.10 13.30 -19.85
N ARG A 15 35.71 13.85 -18.69
CA ARG A 15 36.22 15.05 -18.01
C ARG A 15 35.41 16.33 -18.24
N VAL A 16 34.74 16.80 -17.19
CA VAL A 16 35.25 17.84 -16.28
C VAL A 16 34.35 17.94 -15.03
N SER A 17 34.97 18.31 -13.91
CA SER A 17 34.34 18.57 -12.62
C SER A 17 33.07 19.43 -12.75
N GLY A 18 31.98 18.97 -12.13
CA GLY A 18 30.74 19.72 -12.02
C GLY A 18 29.63 18.79 -11.57
N ILE A 19 29.09 19.07 -10.39
CA ILE A 19 28.01 18.33 -9.73
C ILE A 19 26.85 18.10 -10.71
N TRP A 20 26.51 16.83 -10.92
CA TRP A 20 25.20 16.41 -11.44
C TRP A 20 24.69 15.29 -10.53
N VAL A 21 23.67 15.60 -9.72
CA VAL A 21 22.81 14.59 -9.12
C VAL A 21 21.97 14.03 -10.26
N VAL A 22 22.32 12.83 -10.76
CA VAL A 22 21.41 12.06 -11.61
C VAL A 22 20.62 11.12 -10.69
N GLN A 23 19.38 11.52 -10.40
CA GLN A 23 18.35 10.65 -9.86
C GLN A 23 18.03 9.59 -10.93
N SER A 24 18.80 8.50 -10.96
CA SER A 24 18.41 7.28 -11.68
C SER A 24 17.72 6.35 -10.71
N LYS A 25 16.40 6.24 -10.86
CA LYS A 25 15.55 5.24 -10.22
C LYS A 25 16.20 3.85 -10.36
N PRO A 26 16.45 3.08 -9.28
CA PRO A 26 16.59 1.65 -9.44
C PRO A 26 15.18 1.06 -9.56
N ALA A 27 14.87 0.54 -10.74
CA ALA A 27 13.82 -0.44 -10.92
C ALA A 27 14.03 -1.55 -9.86
N ILE A 28 13.07 -1.69 -8.95
CA ILE A 28 13.06 -2.73 -7.94
C ILE A 28 12.74 -4.04 -8.68
N VAL A 29 13.79 -4.70 -9.16
CA VAL A 29 13.73 -6.13 -9.51
C VAL A 29 13.98 -6.88 -8.21
N VAL A 30 12.91 -7.23 -7.49
CA VAL A 30 13.00 -8.18 -6.38
C VAL A 30 13.19 -9.56 -7.00
N SER A 31 14.43 -10.06 -7.02
CA SER A 31 14.69 -11.49 -7.21
C SER A 31 16.01 -11.90 -6.58
N SER A 32 15.87 -12.67 -5.51
CA SER A 32 16.61 -13.91 -5.30
C SER A 32 18.13 -13.81 -5.15
N ALA A 33 18.61 -13.44 -3.96
CA ALA A 33 19.87 -13.98 -3.41
C ALA A 33 20.03 -13.62 -1.92
N TRP A 34 19.32 -14.34 -1.04
CA TRP A 34 19.70 -14.44 0.37
C TRP A 34 21.00 -15.24 0.50
N ARG A 35 22.14 -14.55 0.50
CA ARG A 35 23.37 -14.97 1.21
C ARG A 35 24.44 -13.88 1.14
N MET A 36 24.64 -13.15 2.23
CA MET A 36 26.00 -12.85 2.70
C MET A 36 26.01 -12.25 4.11
N VAL A 37 26.97 -12.75 4.88
CA VAL A 37 27.03 -12.74 6.33
C VAL A 37 27.69 -11.43 6.82
N LYS A 38 27.10 -10.83 7.87
CA LYS A 38 27.73 -9.89 8.82
C LYS A 38 28.11 -8.45 8.42
N PHE A 39 27.61 -7.90 7.32
CA PHE A 39 27.61 -6.43 7.08
C PHE A 39 26.20 -5.80 6.96
N GLY A 40 25.16 -6.52 7.39
CA GLY A 40 23.74 -6.13 7.20
C GLY A 40 22.98 -5.73 8.47
N ARG A 41 23.65 -5.50 9.61
CA ARG A 41 22.94 -5.25 10.89
C ARG A 41 22.51 -3.79 11.09
N ILE A 42 23.18 -2.84 10.45
CA ILE A 42 22.93 -1.39 10.63
C ILE A 42 21.79 -0.91 9.71
N ILE A 43 21.76 -1.34 8.44
CA ILE A 43 20.73 -0.92 7.48
C ILE A 43 19.35 -1.44 7.88
N ALA A 44 19.24 -2.71 8.30
CA ALA A 44 17.97 -3.31 8.72
C ALA A 44 17.43 -2.78 10.06
N ASN A 45 18.25 -2.09 10.88
CA ASN A 45 17.79 -1.48 12.12
C ASN A 45 17.24 -0.07 11.90
N ASN A 46 17.75 0.65 10.90
CA ASN A 46 17.27 1.99 10.58
C ASN A 46 15.89 1.94 9.87
N GLN A 47 15.69 0.98 8.96
CA GLN A 47 14.42 0.77 8.27
C GLN A 47 13.28 0.49 9.26
N ARG A 48 13.45 -0.51 10.14
CA ARG A 48 12.47 -0.83 11.20
C ARG A 48 12.22 0.31 12.18
N ASN A 49 13.21 1.18 12.41
CA ASN A 49 13.02 2.36 13.27
C ASN A 49 12.18 3.44 12.56
N LEU A 50 12.22 3.52 11.23
CA LEU A 50 11.38 4.43 10.46
C LEU A 50 9.93 3.95 10.43
N GLU A 51 9.69 2.67 10.12
CA GLU A 51 8.34 2.06 10.13
C GLU A 51 7.69 2.17 11.51
N ASN A 52 8.42 1.85 12.59
CA ASN A 52 7.91 2.02 13.94
C ASN A 52 7.54 3.46 14.29
N ARG A 53 8.26 4.46 13.74
CA ARG A 53 7.95 5.87 13.96
C ARG A 53 6.74 6.31 13.15
N LYS A 54 6.65 5.89 11.88
CA LYS A 54 5.48 6.12 11.01
C LYS A 54 4.22 5.58 11.68
N MET A 55 4.22 4.31 12.10
CA MET A 55 3.09 3.70 12.80
C MET A 55 2.78 4.37 14.14
N ALA A 56 3.80 4.84 14.89
CA ALA A 56 3.55 5.61 16.11
C ALA A 56 2.89 6.97 15.82
N ASP A 57 3.27 7.63 14.74
CA ASP A 57 2.71 8.92 14.36
C ASP A 57 1.31 8.77 13.74
N LEU A 58 1.07 7.72 12.95
CA LEU A 58 -0.27 7.34 12.47
C LEU A 58 -1.21 6.97 13.62
N ASN A 59 -0.74 6.24 14.62
CA ASN A 59 -1.55 5.91 15.80
C ASN A 59 -1.92 7.15 16.63
N LYS A 60 -1.02 8.14 16.71
CA LYS A 60 -1.36 9.43 17.33
C LYS A 60 -2.40 10.18 16.51
N LEU A 61 -2.21 10.25 15.19
CA LEU A 61 -3.16 10.88 14.28
C LEU A 61 -4.54 10.22 14.40
N LYS A 62 -4.59 8.88 14.46
CA LYS A 62 -5.83 8.14 14.73
C LYS A 62 -6.47 8.57 16.06
N ALA A 63 -5.70 8.68 17.14
CA ALA A 63 -6.23 9.09 18.43
C ALA A 63 -6.74 10.53 18.43
N ASP A 64 -6.09 11.43 17.70
CA ASP A 64 -6.49 12.83 17.56
C ASP A 64 -7.79 12.95 16.74
N ILE A 65 -7.90 12.25 15.60
CA ILE A 65 -9.11 12.19 14.77
C ILE A 65 -10.29 11.54 15.52
N LEU A 66 -10.03 10.51 16.32
CA LEU A 66 -11.08 9.87 17.12
C LEU A 66 -11.46 10.65 18.37
N ALA A 67 -10.76 11.75 18.71
CA ALA A 67 -11.05 12.54 19.89
C ALA A 67 -12.40 13.27 19.79
N ASP A 68 -12.74 13.80 18.62
CA ASP A 68 -14.08 14.31 18.33
C ASP A 68 -14.98 13.20 17.74
N GLY A 69 -14.38 12.22 17.07
CA GLY A 69 -15.02 11.08 16.44
C GLY A 69 -15.62 11.39 15.07
N ILE A 70 -15.23 12.50 14.44
CA ILE A 70 -15.71 12.93 13.13
C ILE A 70 -14.51 13.06 12.20
N ILE A 71 -14.48 12.27 11.13
CA ILE A 71 -13.38 12.37 10.15
C ILE A 71 -13.70 13.44 9.12
N ASP A 72 -13.03 14.58 9.19
CA ASP A 72 -13.22 15.70 8.26
C ASP A 72 -12.28 15.66 7.02
N GLU A 73 -12.48 16.56 6.06
CA GLU A 73 -11.68 16.58 4.83
C GLU A 73 -10.23 17.04 5.03
N GLU A 74 -9.93 17.84 6.05
CA GLU A 74 -8.56 18.29 6.35
C GLU A 74 -7.75 17.17 7.00
N GLU A 75 -8.38 16.41 7.89
CA GLU A 75 -7.84 15.20 8.50
C GLU A 75 -7.58 14.12 7.46
N VAL A 76 -8.51 13.92 6.51
CA VAL A 76 -8.32 12.98 5.39
C VAL A 76 -7.11 13.35 4.54
N LYS A 77 -6.86 14.63 4.29
CA LYS A 77 -5.65 15.06 3.53
C LYS A 77 -4.39 14.67 4.29
N THR A 78 -4.35 14.95 5.58
CA THR A 78 -3.21 14.62 6.44
C THR A 78 -2.99 13.10 6.50
N LEU A 79 -4.09 12.35 6.61
CA LEU A 79 -4.06 10.88 6.63
C LEU A 79 -3.58 10.30 5.30
N ARG A 80 -4.06 10.85 4.18
CA ARG A 80 -3.62 10.44 2.84
C ARG A 80 -2.12 10.67 2.67
N ASP A 81 -1.62 11.84 3.03
CA ASP A 81 -0.20 12.16 2.88
C ASP A 81 0.67 11.24 3.73
N ALA A 82 0.19 10.86 4.93
CA ALA A 82 0.90 9.95 5.83
C ALA A 82 0.88 8.48 5.36
N ILE A 83 -0.25 8.01 4.81
CA ILE A 83 -0.36 6.66 4.24
C ILE A 83 0.51 6.54 2.98
N TYR A 84 0.40 7.51 2.08
CA TYR A 84 1.12 7.47 0.80
C TYR A 84 2.57 7.98 0.89
N GLU A 85 3.13 8.20 2.10
CA GLU A 85 4.47 8.75 2.28
C GLU A 85 5.57 7.88 1.64
N ASP A 86 5.43 6.56 1.71
CA ASP A 86 6.34 5.59 1.08
C ASP A 86 5.90 5.14 -0.33
N GLY A 87 4.72 5.59 -0.75
CA GLY A 87 4.13 5.32 -2.06
C GLY A 87 3.55 3.92 -2.22
N THR A 88 3.34 3.14 -1.16
CA THR A 88 2.66 1.84 -1.25
C THR A 88 1.81 1.58 -0.02
N VAL A 89 0.55 1.19 -0.23
CA VAL A 89 -0.35 0.88 0.88
C VAL A 89 -0.09 -0.53 1.41
N ASP A 90 0.41 -0.63 2.63
CA ASP A 90 0.64 -1.89 3.31
C ASP A 90 -0.55 -2.34 4.18
N ARG A 91 -0.42 -3.53 4.77
CA ARG A 91 -1.49 -4.12 5.59
C ARG A 91 -1.72 -3.34 6.88
N GLU A 92 -0.68 -2.75 7.45
CA GLU A 92 -0.75 -2.03 8.72
C GLU A 92 -1.54 -0.72 8.55
N GLU A 93 -1.41 -0.09 7.38
CA GLU A 93 -2.18 1.09 7.00
C GLU A 93 -3.64 0.77 6.69
N ILE A 94 -3.90 -0.36 6.01
CA ILE A 94 -5.27 -0.84 5.82
C ILE A 94 -5.93 -1.13 7.17
N ASP A 95 -5.24 -1.82 8.08
CA ASP A 95 -5.76 -2.12 9.41
C ASP A 95 -6.05 -0.82 10.19
N LEU A 96 -5.22 0.21 10.03
CA LEU A 96 -5.46 1.52 10.63
C LEU A 96 -6.69 2.22 10.05
N LEU A 97 -6.84 2.19 8.72
CA LEU A 97 -8.00 2.74 8.01
C LEU A 97 -9.30 2.02 8.40
N VAL A 98 -9.28 0.69 8.48
CA VAL A 98 -10.41 -0.11 8.96
C VAL A 98 -10.74 0.24 10.41
N GLY A 99 -9.73 0.37 11.27
CA GLY A 99 -9.90 0.80 12.66
C GLY A 99 -10.51 2.19 12.78
N LEU A 100 -10.08 3.15 11.95
CA LEU A 100 -10.67 4.49 11.90
C LEU A 100 -12.14 4.45 11.50
N ARG A 101 -12.49 3.69 10.44
CA ARG A 101 -13.89 3.57 10.01
C ARG A 101 -14.78 2.94 11.09
N ASN A 102 -14.28 1.93 11.79
CA ASN A 102 -15.04 1.22 12.82
C ASN A 102 -15.21 2.02 14.12
N GLU A 103 -14.25 2.89 14.46
CA GLU A 103 -14.28 3.67 15.70
C GLU A 103 -14.85 5.09 15.52
N ALA A 104 -14.81 5.63 14.30
CA ALA A 104 -15.39 6.93 13.99
C ALA A 104 -16.92 6.90 14.08
N LYS A 105 -17.51 8.00 14.55
CA LYS A 105 -18.97 8.17 14.60
C LYS A 105 -19.52 8.59 13.24
N GLU A 106 -18.80 9.49 12.57
CA GLU A 106 -19.15 10.01 11.25
C GLU A 106 -17.89 10.08 10.38
N THR A 107 -18.03 9.68 9.12
CA THR A 107 -16.95 9.75 8.12
C THR A 107 -17.39 10.59 6.94
N CYS A 108 -16.53 11.51 6.47
CA CYS A 108 -16.81 12.26 5.25
C CYS A 108 -16.61 11.41 3.98
N LYS A 109 -17.14 11.91 2.86
CA LYS A 109 -17.00 11.23 1.56
C LYS A 109 -15.54 11.08 1.13
N ALA A 110 -14.70 12.07 1.41
CA ALA A 110 -13.27 12.03 1.09
C ALA A 110 -12.55 10.87 1.80
N PHE A 111 -12.94 10.56 3.05
CA PHE A 111 -12.39 9.41 3.77
C PHE A 111 -12.81 8.09 3.10
N SER A 112 -14.07 7.97 2.71
CA SER A 112 -14.57 6.77 2.02
C SER A 112 -13.85 6.57 0.68
N GLU A 113 -13.66 7.64 -0.10
CA GLU A 113 -12.89 7.61 -1.36
C GLU A 113 -11.43 7.19 -1.13
N LEU A 114 -10.78 7.71 -0.09
CA LEU A 114 -9.42 7.31 0.31
C LEU A 114 -9.38 5.82 0.69
N PHE A 115 -10.31 5.38 1.53
CA PHE A 115 -10.42 4.01 2.01
C PHE A 115 -10.58 3.02 0.85
N PHE A 116 -11.52 3.27 -0.05
CA PHE A 116 -11.77 2.40 -1.21
C PHE A 116 -10.60 2.39 -2.19
N THR A 117 -9.90 3.52 -2.36
CA THR A 117 -8.71 3.59 -3.21
C THR A 117 -7.57 2.76 -2.61
N ALA A 118 -7.27 2.97 -1.33
CA ALA A 118 -6.22 2.25 -0.60
C ALA A 118 -6.50 0.74 -0.57
N MET A 119 -7.73 0.33 -0.24
CA MET A 119 -8.17 -1.07 -0.27
C MET A 119 -7.97 -1.71 -1.64
N ARG A 120 -8.35 -1.01 -2.72
CA ARG A 120 -8.19 -1.52 -4.08
C ARG A 120 -6.72 -1.70 -4.45
N GLU A 121 -5.88 -0.72 -4.13
CA GLU A 121 -4.44 -0.80 -4.41
C GLU A 121 -3.77 -1.93 -3.65
N HIS A 122 -4.16 -2.14 -2.38
CA HIS A 122 -3.66 -3.23 -1.57
C HIS A 122 -4.11 -4.60 -2.10
N VAL A 123 -5.41 -4.80 -2.32
CA VAL A 123 -6.00 -6.09 -2.77
C VAL A 123 -5.63 -6.44 -4.22
N LEU A 124 -5.34 -5.44 -5.06
CA LEU A 124 -4.89 -5.68 -6.43
C LEU A 124 -3.36 -5.66 -6.57
N ALA A 125 -2.61 -5.53 -5.47
CA ALA A 125 -1.16 -5.39 -5.51
C ALA A 125 -0.47 -6.60 -6.16
N ASP A 126 -0.90 -7.82 -5.80
CA ASP A 126 -0.41 -9.06 -6.42
C ASP A 126 -1.28 -9.53 -7.61
N GLY A 127 -2.48 -8.94 -7.74
CA GLY A 127 -3.46 -9.21 -8.78
C GLY A 127 -4.28 -10.48 -8.55
N ALA A 128 -4.23 -11.10 -7.37
CA ALA A 128 -4.98 -12.29 -7.03
C ALA A 128 -5.69 -12.11 -5.68
N ILE A 129 -7.03 -12.17 -5.68
CA ILE A 129 -7.80 -11.97 -4.45
C ILE A 129 -7.80 -13.26 -3.62
N ASP A 130 -7.08 -13.24 -2.49
CA ASP A 130 -6.96 -14.38 -1.58
C ASP A 130 -8.00 -14.39 -0.44
N GLU A 131 -8.00 -15.43 0.40
CA GLU A 131 -8.96 -15.55 1.50
C GLU A 131 -8.74 -14.52 2.62
N ASP A 132 -7.50 -14.06 2.85
CA ASP A 132 -7.21 -13.07 3.88
C ASP A 132 -7.68 -11.68 3.44
N GLU A 133 -7.51 -11.35 2.15
CA GLU A 133 -8.06 -10.15 1.54
C GLU A 133 -9.59 -10.16 1.53
N VAL A 134 -10.22 -11.32 1.28
CA VAL A 134 -11.67 -11.46 1.40
C VAL A 134 -12.15 -11.20 2.82
N ARG A 135 -11.41 -11.61 3.86
CA ARG A 135 -11.76 -11.29 5.25
C ARG A 135 -11.67 -9.80 5.53
N LEU A 136 -10.66 -9.12 4.98
CA LEU A 136 -10.54 -7.67 5.06
C LEU A 136 -11.72 -6.98 4.36
N LEU A 137 -12.12 -7.46 3.18
CA LEU A 137 -13.28 -6.95 2.45
C LEU A 137 -14.60 -7.20 3.19
N ASP A 138 -14.77 -8.36 3.82
CA ASP A 138 -15.96 -8.68 4.61
C ASP A 138 -16.06 -7.75 5.83
N ALA A 139 -14.95 -7.55 6.56
CA ALA A 139 -14.90 -6.60 7.68
C ALA A 139 -15.16 -5.16 7.24
N ALA A 140 -14.69 -4.78 6.05
CA ALA A 140 -14.96 -3.46 5.48
C ALA A 140 -16.43 -3.32 5.05
N ILE A 141 -16.93 -4.17 4.16
CA ILE A 141 -18.28 -4.04 3.57
C ILE A 141 -19.39 -4.17 4.62
N TYR A 142 -19.17 -4.91 5.72
CA TYR A 142 -20.18 -5.08 6.76
C TYR A 142 -19.98 -4.17 7.98
N ALA A 143 -19.05 -3.20 7.94
CA ALA A 143 -18.76 -2.35 9.10
C ALA A 143 -19.98 -1.54 9.58
N ASP A 144 -20.78 -1.01 8.67
CA ASP A 144 -22.01 -0.26 8.96
C ASP A 144 -23.28 -1.15 8.92
N GLY A 145 -23.10 -2.44 8.62
CA GLY A 145 -24.16 -3.43 8.53
C GLY A 145 -25.05 -3.32 7.29
N VAL A 146 -24.76 -2.43 6.33
CA VAL A 146 -25.60 -2.21 5.14
C VAL A 146 -24.72 -2.10 3.90
N VAL A 147 -24.85 -3.05 2.99
CA VAL A 147 -24.15 -3.00 1.69
C VAL A 147 -24.79 -1.96 0.78
N ASP A 148 -24.11 -0.84 0.57
CA ASP A 148 -24.54 0.27 -0.27
C ASP A 148 -24.06 0.14 -1.74
N ASP A 149 -24.38 1.13 -2.57
CA ASP A 149 -23.99 1.14 -3.97
C ASP A 149 -22.49 1.37 -4.18
N ASP A 150 -21.81 2.06 -3.27
CA ASP A 150 -20.37 2.32 -3.33
C ASP A 150 -19.58 1.02 -3.04
N GLU A 151 -20.04 0.22 -2.09
CA GLU A 151 -19.46 -1.08 -1.75
C GLU A 151 -19.70 -2.11 -2.85
N LYS A 152 -20.88 -2.10 -3.47
CA LYS A 152 -21.13 -2.88 -4.69
C LYS A 152 -20.21 -2.46 -5.83
N GLN A 153 -19.95 -1.16 -5.97
CA GLN A 153 -19.03 -0.66 -6.99
C GLN A 153 -17.59 -1.09 -6.69
N LEU A 154 -17.15 -1.09 -5.43
CA LEU A 154 -15.85 -1.63 -5.01
C LEU A 154 -15.71 -3.10 -5.44
N LEU A 155 -16.70 -3.95 -5.13
CA LEU A 155 -16.66 -5.37 -5.51
C LEU A 155 -16.58 -5.57 -7.03
N ARG A 156 -17.32 -4.77 -7.81
CA ARG A 156 -17.25 -4.81 -9.28
C ARG A 156 -15.88 -4.39 -9.79
N ASP A 157 -15.31 -3.32 -9.23
CA ASP A 157 -14.01 -2.81 -9.63
C ASP A 157 -12.89 -3.80 -9.30
N LEU A 158 -12.95 -4.44 -8.13
CA LEU A 158 -12.04 -5.52 -7.73
C LEU A 158 -12.16 -6.72 -8.66
N LYS A 159 -13.39 -7.16 -8.98
CA LYS A 159 -13.63 -8.27 -9.91
C LYS A 159 -13.12 -7.97 -11.32
N ALA A 160 -13.18 -6.71 -11.75
CA ALA A 160 -12.66 -6.27 -13.05
C ALA A 160 -11.12 -6.12 -13.07
N GLY A 161 -10.53 -5.72 -11.94
CA GLY A 161 -9.08 -5.51 -11.80
C GLY A 161 -8.28 -6.77 -11.45
N ALA A 162 -8.90 -7.75 -10.80
CA ALA A 162 -8.26 -8.98 -10.38
C ALA A 162 -7.98 -9.91 -11.58
N LYS A 163 -6.79 -10.50 -11.60
CA LYS A 163 -6.42 -11.53 -12.59
C LYS A 163 -6.93 -12.91 -12.18
N SER A 164 -7.05 -13.14 -10.86
CA SER A 164 -7.55 -14.37 -10.28
C SER A 164 -8.34 -14.05 -9.02
N THR A 165 -9.44 -14.76 -8.80
CA THR A 165 -10.27 -14.64 -7.59
C THR A 165 -10.39 -16.01 -6.93
N CYS A 166 -10.47 -16.03 -5.60
CA CYS A 166 -10.78 -17.23 -4.85
C CYS A 166 -12.30 -17.45 -4.76
N SER A 167 -12.72 -18.69 -4.45
CA SER A 167 -14.14 -19.04 -4.31
C SER A 167 -14.84 -18.28 -3.18
N ALA A 168 -14.10 -17.82 -2.16
CA ALA A 168 -14.66 -17.02 -1.09
C ALA A 168 -15.06 -15.61 -1.59
N PHE A 169 -14.26 -15.02 -2.48
CA PHE A 169 -14.59 -13.74 -3.12
C PHE A 169 -15.82 -13.85 -4.03
N ASP A 170 -15.92 -14.95 -4.79
CA ASP A 170 -17.10 -15.19 -5.64
C ASP A 170 -18.37 -15.31 -4.79
N ALA A 171 -18.32 -16.04 -3.66
CA ALA A 171 -19.43 -16.14 -2.73
C ALA A 171 -19.81 -14.79 -2.10
N LEU A 172 -18.83 -13.92 -1.81
CA LEU A 172 -19.07 -12.57 -1.30
C LEU A 172 -19.77 -11.72 -2.37
N CYS A 173 -19.31 -11.77 -3.63
CA CYS A 173 -19.94 -11.10 -4.75
C CYS A 173 -21.40 -11.56 -4.93
N ASP A 174 -21.65 -12.87 -4.90
CA ASP A 174 -23.00 -13.42 -5.07
C ASP A 174 -23.94 -13.04 -3.92
N LYS A 175 -23.41 -12.80 -2.71
CA LYS A 175 -24.22 -12.33 -1.58
C LYS A 175 -24.55 -10.83 -1.68
N CYS A 176 -23.61 -10.02 -2.17
CA CYS A 176 -23.69 -8.56 -2.14
C CYS A 176 -24.22 -7.92 -3.44
N LEU A 177 -24.10 -8.60 -4.59
CA LEU A 177 -24.47 -8.06 -5.92
C LEU A 177 -25.83 -8.55 -6.45
N VAL A 178 -26.61 -9.26 -5.63
CA VAL A 178 -27.97 -9.76 -5.96
C VAL A 178 -29.05 -8.69 -5.81
#